data_AF-A0A4Y9ZZX7-F1
#
_entry.id   AF-A0A4Y9ZZX7-F1
#
_cell.length_a   1.000
_cell.length_b   1.000
_cell.length_c   1.000
_cell.angle_alpha   90.00
_cell.angle_beta   90.00
_cell.angle_gamma   90.00
#
_symmetry.space_group_name_H-M   'P 1'
#
loop_
_entity.id
_entity.type
_entity.pdbx_description
1 polymer ?
#
loop_
_entity_poly.entity_id
_entity_poly.type
_entity_poly.pdbx_seq_one_letter_code
_entity_poly.pdbx_strand_id
1 'polypeptide(L)'
;MGNKLVNVATTEAHPQIGGAMRKLGRTWHSLADLDQAQALSECVILSDTLGYQGLNARSAKETLQQRTAVLEEYQSAVKAAISKRRHIERLKASTNIRPERVDEALEEMEEANKYENVLARRAEGISQNLHRALERHNRLVTDDITTALIEHTRSSIMYERQMLRELEALRPDIHNVDSKAPPPKPNG
;
A
#
# COMPACT_ATOMS: atom_id res chain seq x y z
N MET A 1 33.80 2.37 2.97
CA MET A 1 34.76 2.47 4.10
C MET A 1 35.61 1.21 4.26
N GLY A 2 35.07 0.00 4.06
CA GLY A 2 35.81 -1.27 4.19
C GLY A 2 37.16 -1.33 3.47
N ASN A 3 37.24 -0.95 2.19
CA ASN A 3 38.50 -0.93 1.44
C ASN A 3 39.55 0.01 2.04
N LYS A 4 39.14 1.12 2.66
CA LYS A 4 40.08 2.04 3.33
C LYS A 4 40.72 1.37 4.54
N LEU A 5 39.93 0.64 5.33
CA LEU A 5 40.44 -0.13 6.49
C LEU A 5 41.38 -1.25 6.08
N VAL A 6 41.07 -1.95 4.98
CA VAL A 6 41.96 -2.97 4.40
C VAL A 6 43.28 -2.37 3.92
N ASN A 7 43.25 -1.17 3.32
CA ASN A 7 44.46 -0.51 2.85
C ASN A 7 45.32 0.01 4.01
N VAL A 8 44.73 0.63 5.04
CA VAL A 8 45.45 1.07 6.24
C VAL A 8 46.10 -0.12 6.95
N ALA A 9 45.45 -1.28 6.96
CA ALA A 9 46.02 -2.51 7.51
C ALA A 9 47.33 -2.97 6.85
N THR A 10 47.65 -2.51 5.63
CA THR A 10 48.92 -2.86 4.96
C THR A 10 50.10 -2.00 5.39
N THR A 11 49.83 -0.81 5.94
CA THR A 11 50.85 0.12 6.43
C THR A 11 51.06 0.00 7.95
N GLU A 12 50.29 -0.85 8.61
CA GLU A 12 50.33 -1.02 10.06
C GLU A 12 51.53 -1.88 10.48
N ALA A 13 52.34 -1.35 11.41
CA ALA A 13 53.54 -2.01 11.90
C ALA A 13 53.21 -3.08 12.95
N HIS A 14 52.14 -2.91 13.71
CA HIS A 14 51.69 -3.86 14.73
C HIS A 14 50.83 -4.97 14.07
N PRO A 15 51.32 -6.23 13.96
CA PRO A 15 50.64 -7.25 13.17
C PRO A 15 49.20 -7.55 13.60
N GLN A 16 48.95 -7.52 14.91
CA GLN A 16 47.62 -7.72 15.52
C GLN A 16 46.64 -6.60 15.14
N ILE A 17 47.08 -5.33 15.19
CA ILE A 17 46.27 -4.18 14.76
C ILE A 17 45.98 -4.27 13.27
N GLY A 18 46.99 -4.57 12.45
CA GLY A 18 46.81 -4.73 11.00
C GLY A 18 45.85 -5.89 10.67
N GLY A 19 45.95 -7.00 11.38
CA GLY A 19 45.00 -8.13 11.28
C GLY A 19 43.57 -7.72 11.60
N ALA A 20 43.37 -7.04 12.74
CA ALA A 20 42.07 -6.55 13.18
C ALA A 20 41.46 -5.53 12.19
N MET A 21 42.25 -4.55 11.73
CA MET A 21 41.80 -3.55 10.72
C MET A 21 41.38 -4.21 9.41
N ARG A 22 42.12 -5.22 8.94
CA ARG A 22 41.76 -5.97 7.73
C ARG A 22 40.45 -6.74 7.90
N LYS A 23 40.26 -7.39 9.06
CA LYS A 23 39.03 -8.15 9.34
C LYS A 23 37.82 -7.24 9.56
N LEU A 24 38.01 -6.09 10.23
CA LEU A 24 37.01 -5.02 10.34
C LEU A 24 36.59 -4.52 8.96
N GLY A 25 37.55 -4.28 8.06
CA GLY A 25 37.28 -3.85 6.70
C GLY A 25 36.45 -4.86 5.89
N ARG A 26 36.71 -6.16 6.06
CA ARG A 26 35.90 -7.23 5.43
C ARG A 26 34.51 -7.35 6.04
N THR A 27 34.42 -7.30 7.37
CA THR A 27 33.13 -7.37 8.08
C THR A 27 32.25 -6.17 7.74
N TRP A 28 32.83 -4.99 7.52
CA TRP A 28 32.10 -3.83 7.01
C TRP A 28 31.40 -4.12 5.68
N HIS A 29 32.07 -4.83 4.76
CA HIS A 29 31.44 -5.22 3.49
C HIS A 29 30.31 -6.21 3.72
N SER A 30 30.53 -7.25 4.54
CA SER A 30 29.49 -8.21 4.90
C SER A 30 28.25 -7.53 5.51
N LEU A 31 28.45 -6.57 6.42
CA LEU A 31 27.36 -5.82 7.04
C LEU A 31 26.62 -4.95 6.02
N ALA A 32 27.32 -4.32 5.09
CA ALA A 32 26.69 -3.52 4.04
C ALA A 32 25.84 -4.40 3.09
N ASP A 33 26.34 -5.58 2.74
CA ASP A 33 25.59 -6.54 1.90
C ASP A 33 24.34 -7.05 2.63
N LEU A 34 24.43 -7.32 3.94
CA LEU A 34 23.30 -7.73 4.77
C LEU A 34 22.26 -6.63 4.94
N ASP A 35 22.69 -5.39 5.18
CA ASP A 35 21.81 -4.22 5.29
C ASP A 35 21.05 -4.00 3.97
N GLN A 36 21.75 -4.09 2.84
CA GLN A 36 21.12 -4.01 1.53
C GLN A 36 20.10 -5.15 1.30
N ALA A 37 20.44 -6.38 1.69
CA ALA A 37 19.53 -7.52 1.57
C ALA A 37 18.28 -7.36 2.47
N GLN A 38 18.45 -6.84 3.68
CA GLN A 38 17.35 -6.54 4.60
C GLN A 38 16.43 -5.46 4.04
N ALA A 39 17.00 -4.36 3.52
CA ALA A 39 16.24 -3.28 2.90
C ALA A 39 15.44 -3.77 1.68
N LEU A 40 16.03 -4.61 0.83
CA LEU A 40 15.33 -5.22 -0.29
C LEU A 40 14.18 -6.13 0.17
N SER A 41 14.40 -6.93 1.21
CA SER A 41 13.35 -7.77 1.81
C SER A 41 12.19 -6.93 2.34
N GLU A 42 12.49 -5.82 3.03
CA GLU A 42 11.48 -4.87 3.51
C GLU A 42 10.67 -4.27 2.38
N CYS A 43 11.33 -3.80 1.31
CA CYS A 43 10.63 -3.25 0.15
C CYS A 43 9.66 -4.26 -0.47
N VAL A 44 10.09 -5.51 -0.65
CA VAL A 44 9.22 -6.55 -1.25
C VAL A 44 8.07 -6.91 -0.31
N ILE A 45 8.32 -7.08 0.99
CA ILE A 45 7.27 -7.54 1.91
C ILE A 45 6.28 -6.41 2.21
N LEU A 46 6.78 -5.25 2.64
CA LEU A 46 5.91 -4.16 3.09
C LEU A 46 5.46 -3.28 1.93
N SER A 47 6.38 -2.80 1.08
CA SER A 47 6.01 -1.81 0.06
C SER A 47 5.08 -2.41 -1.00
N ASP A 48 5.31 -3.64 -1.46
CA ASP A 48 4.43 -4.27 -2.44
C ASP A 48 3.04 -4.55 -1.83
N THR A 49 2.99 -5.04 -0.59
CA THR A 49 1.71 -5.29 0.11
C THR A 49 0.93 -4.00 0.31
N LEU A 50 1.57 -2.94 0.83
CA LEU A 50 0.93 -1.65 1.04
C LEU A 50 0.53 -1.00 -0.29
N GLY A 51 1.35 -1.15 -1.33
CA GLY A 51 1.05 -0.71 -2.68
C GLY A 51 -0.20 -1.39 -3.24
N TYR A 52 -0.29 -2.72 -3.11
CA TYR A 52 -1.46 -3.49 -3.52
C TYR A 52 -2.73 -3.07 -2.76
N GLN A 53 -2.66 -2.91 -1.44
CA GLN A 53 -3.82 -2.43 -0.68
C GLN A 53 -4.19 -0.98 -1.01
N GLY A 54 -3.21 -0.13 -1.33
CA GLY A 54 -3.44 1.22 -1.82
C GLY A 54 -4.24 1.24 -3.13
N LEU A 55 -3.92 0.34 -4.08
CA LEU A 55 -4.68 0.17 -5.32
C LEU A 55 -6.12 -0.30 -5.06
N ASN A 56 -6.29 -1.28 -4.17
CA ASN A 56 -7.61 -1.80 -3.80
C ASN A 56 -8.48 -0.70 -3.14
N ALA A 57 -7.91 0.06 -2.21
CA ALA A 57 -8.59 1.16 -1.54
C ALA A 57 -9.00 2.27 -2.53
N ARG A 58 -8.13 2.57 -3.52
CA ARG A 58 -8.45 3.51 -4.60
C ARG A 58 -9.63 3.02 -5.44
N SER A 59 -9.65 1.75 -5.84
CA SER A 59 -10.74 1.16 -6.61
C SER A 59 -12.08 1.18 -5.84
N ALA A 60 -12.03 0.89 -4.53
CA ALA A 60 -13.20 1.00 -3.65
C ALA A 60 -13.73 2.45 -3.56
N LYS A 61 -12.81 3.42 -3.42
CA LYS A 61 -13.15 4.85 -3.43
C LYS A 61 -13.80 5.28 -4.74
N GLU A 62 -13.22 4.93 -5.89
CA GLU A 62 -13.76 5.28 -7.20
C GLU A 62 -15.17 4.68 -7.40
N THR A 63 -15.41 3.46 -6.92
CA THR A 63 -16.74 2.82 -6.95
C THR A 63 -17.75 3.55 -6.05
N LEU A 64 -17.34 3.96 -4.85
CA LEU A 64 -18.17 4.79 -3.95
C LEU A 64 -18.53 6.13 -4.60
N GLN A 65 -17.59 6.77 -5.29
CA GLN A 65 -17.83 8.02 -6.02
C GLN A 65 -18.82 7.83 -7.17
N GLN A 66 -18.67 6.76 -7.96
CA GLN A 66 -19.62 6.41 -9.02
C GLN A 66 -21.02 6.18 -8.46
N ARG A 67 -21.13 5.50 -7.30
CA ARG A 67 -22.41 5.31 -6.62
C ARG A 67 -23.05 6.65 -6.22
N THR A 68 -22.27 7.57 -5.65
CA THR A 68 -22.76 8.90 -5.27
C THR A 68 -23.27 9.67 -6.48
N ALA A 69 -22.54 9.68 -7.60
CA ALA A 69 -22.98 10.34 -8.83
C ALA A 69 -24.32 9.78 -9.35
N VAL A 70 -24.47 8.44 -9.37
CA VAL A 70 -25.74 7.80 -9.78
C VAL A 70 -26.88 8.14 -8.82
N LEU A 71 -26.62 8.26 -7.52
CA LEU A 71 -27.64 8.64 -6.55
C LEU A 71 -28.09 10.10 -6.70
N GLU A 72 -27.17 11.02 -7.00
CA GLU A 72 -27.50 12.42 -7.29
C GLU A 72 -28.35 12.54 -8.56
N GLU A 73 -28.00 11.80 -9.61
CA GLU A 73 -28.77 11.71 -10.86
C GLU A 73 -30.16 11.12 -10.60
N TYR A 74 -30.23 10.02 -9.82
CA TYR A 74 -31.50 9.40 -9.41
C TYR A 74 -32.40 10.37 -8.65
N GLN A 75 -31.87 11.11 -7.66
CA GLN A 75 -32.65 12.10 -6.91
C GLN A 75 -33.18 13.22 -7.82
N SER A 76 -32.41 13.61 -8.83
CA SER A 76 -32.83 14.60 -9.81
C SER A 76 -33.95 14.06 -10.71
N ALA A 77 -33.85 12.80 -11.14
CA ALA A 77 -34.89 12.11 -11.91
C ALA A 77 -36.19 11.95 -11.12
N VAL A 78 -36.12 11.57 -9.83
CA VAL A 78 -37.29 11.49 -8.92
C VAL A 78 -38.00 12.84 -8.84
N LYS A 79 -37.25 13.94 -8.65
CA LYS A 79 -37.84 15.30 -8.61
C LYS A 79 -38.53 15.66 -9.93
N ALA A 80 -37.91 15.31 -11.06
CA ALA A 80 -38.48 15.54 -12.39
C ALA A 80 -39.79 14.74 -12.59
N ALA A 81 -39.79 13.44 -12.25
CA ALA A 81 -40.97 12.59 -12.34
C ALA A 81 -42.11 13.08 -11.44
N ILE A 82 -41.81 13.49 -10.20
CA ILE A 82 -42.79 14.12 -9.29
C ILE A 82 -43.37 15.40 -9.93
N SER A 83 -42.53 16.23 -10.55
CA SER A 83 -42.97 17.47 -11.22
C SER A 83 -43.90 17.19 -12.40
N LYS A 84 -43.55 16.23 -13.27
CA LYS A 84 -44.37 15.81 -14.41
C LYS A 84 -45.71 15.21 -13.95
N ARG A 85 -45.72 14.36 -12.93
CA ARG A 85 -46.96 13.83 -12.34
C ARG A 85 -47.86 14.93 -11.78
N ARG A 86 -47.29 15.92 -11.08
CA ARG A 86 -48.05 17.10 -10.61
C ARG A 86 -48.56 17.98 -11.76
N HIS A 87 -47.87 18.00 -12.90
CA HIS A 87 -48.35 18.70 -14.09
C HIS A 87 -49.59 18.02 -14.68
N ILE A 88 -49.58 16.70 -14.81
CA ILE A 88 -50.75 15.93 -15.25
C ILE A 88 -51.95 16.14 -14.33
N GLU A 89 -51.76 16.07 -13.01
CA GLU A 89 -52.86 16.30 -12.06
C GLU A 89 -53.45 17.72 -12.21
N ARG A 90 -52.63 18.72 -12.50
CA ARG A 90 -53.11 20.08 -12.83
C ARG A 90 -53.87 20.14 -14.16
N LEU A 91 -53.41 19.43 -15.18
CA LEU A 91 -54.12 19.33 -16.47
C LEU A 91 -55.48 18.66 -16.32
N LYS A 92 -55.57 17.60 -15.52
CA LYS A 92 -56.83 16.89 -15.21
C LYS A 92 -57.85 17.77 -14.49
N ALA A 93 -57.39 18.71 -13.67
CA ALA A 93 -58.26 19.68 -12.98
C ALA A 93 -58.63 20.91 -13.83
N SER A 94 -58.06 21.07 -15.03
CA SER A 94 -58.34 22.20 -15.92
C SER A 94 -59.70 22.06 -16.59
N THR A 95 -60.44 23.17 -16.71
CA THR A 95 -61.71 23.24 -17.44
C THR A 95 -61.53 23.40 -18.96
N ASN A 96 -60.33 23.71 -19.44
CA ASN A 96 -60.01 23.85 -20.87
C ASN A 96 -58.85 22.92 -21.23
N ILE A 97 -59.18 21.66 -21.55
CA ILE A 97 -58.23 20.59 -21.84
C ILE A 97 -58.08 20.46 -23.35
N ARG A 98 -56.83 20.53 -23.83
CA ARG A 98 -56.47 20.20 -25.20
C ARG A 98 -55.92 18.78 -25.25
N PRO A 99 -56.51 17.86 -26.05
CA PRO A 99 -56.08 16.47 -26.11
C PRO A 99 -54.58 16.33 -26.41
N GLU A 100 -54.06 17.12 -27.35
CA GLU A 100 -52.66 17.01 -27.80
C GLU A 100 -51.68 17.30 -26.65
N ARG A 101 -52.04 18.24 -25.75
CA ARG A 101 -51.22 18.59 -24.58
C ARG A 101 -51.28 17.55 -23.47
N VAL A 102 -52.37 16.78 -23.40
CA VAL A 102 -52.49 15.69 -22.44
C VAL A 102 -51.65 14.52 -22.89
N ASP A 103 -51.69 14.19 -24.19
CA ASP A 103 -50.89 13.11 -24.77
C ASP A 103 -49.39 13.40 -24.63
N GLU A 104 -48.95 14.62 -24.96
CA GLU A 104 -47.55 15.05 -24.77
C GLU A 104 -47.13 14.97 -23.28
N ALA A 105 -47.96 15.46 -22.36
CA ALA A 105 -47.65 15.41 -20.93
C ALA A 105 -47.62 13.98 -20.37
N LEU A 106 -48.45 13.08 -20.90
CA LEU A 106 -48.44 11.65 -20.55
C LEU A 106 -47.15 10.98 -21.03
N GLU A 107 -46.75 11.23 -22.28
CA GLU A 107 -45.51 10.70 -22.85
C GLU A 107 -44.29 11.17 -22.04
N GLU A 108 -44.19 12.47 -21.73
CA GLU A 108 -43.11 13.03 -20.91
C GLU A 108 -43.07 12.44 -19.49
N MET A 109 -44.25 12.18 -18.88
CA MET A 109 -44.31 11.55 -17.56
C MET A 109 -43.85 10.10 -17.62
N GLU A 110 -44.26 9.34 -18.65
CA GLU A 110 -43.83 7.96 -18.83
C GLU A 110 -42.32 7.87 -19.07
N GLU A 111 -41.74 8.77 -19.86
CA GLU A 111 -40.29 8.84 -20.09
C GLU A 111 -39.56 9.15 -18.78
N ALA A 112 -40.01 10.16 -18.02
CA ALA A 112 -39.43 10.51 -16.73
C ALA A 112 -39.49 9.33 -15.74
N ASN A 113 -40.62 8.61 -15.67
CA ASN A 113 -40.76 7.42 -14.82
C ASN A 113 -39.85 6.28 -15.28
N LYS A 114 -39.68 6.05 -16.59
CA LYS A 114 -38.76 5.03 -17.10
C LYS A 114 -37.33 5.37 -16.71
N TYR A 115 -36.92 6.62 -16.87
CA TYR A 115 -35.58 7.08 -16.50
C TYR A 115 -35.32 6.97 -14.99
N GLU A 116 -36.28 7.38 -14.15
CA GLU A 116 -36.23 7.18 -12.70
C GLU A 116 -36.01 5.70 -12.35
N ASN A 117 -36.81 4.80 -12.94
CA ASN A 117 -36.72 3.37 -12.67
C ASN A 117 -35.38 2.76 -13.10
N VAL A 118 -34.82 3.20 -14.23
CA VAL A 118 -33.49 2.76 -14.68
C VAL A 118 -32.41 3.17 -13.68
N LEU A 119 -32.45 4.42 -13.21
CA LEU A 119 -31.48 4.92 -12.24
C LEU A 119 -31.65 4.26 -10.86
N ALA A 120 -32.88 4.00 -10.43
CA ALA A 120 -33.17 3.26 -9.20
C ALA A 120 -32.52 1.87 -9.21
N ARG A 121 -32.75 1.10 -10.29
CA ARG A 121 -32.15 -0.24 -10.46
C ARG A 121 -30.62 -0.18 -10.50
N ARG A 122 -30.06 0.82 -11.18
CA ARG A 122 -28.60 1.02 -11.24
C ARG A 122 -28.02 1.33 -9.86
N ALA A 123 -28.62 2.24 -9.12
CA ALA A 123 -28.18 2.61 -7.76
C ALA A 123 -28.25 1.42 -6.79
N GLU A 124 -29.32 0.63 -6.88
CA GLU A 124 -29.50 -0.57 -6.06
C GLU A 124 -28.45 -1.64 -6.41
N GLY A 125 -28.24 -1.92 -7.70
CA GLY A 125 -27.23 -2.87 -8.15
C GLY A 125 -25.81 -2.51 -7.70
N ILE A 126 -25.43 -1.22 -7.79
CA ILE A 126 -24.14 -0.75 -7.28
C ILE A 126 -24.07 -0.94 -5.76
N SER A 127 -25.14 -0.60 -5.01
CA SER A 127 -25.17 -0.71 -3.55
C SER A 127 -24.99 -2.15 -3.06
N GLN A 128 -25.71 -3.11 -3.65
CA GLN A 128 -25.65 -4.52 -3.25
C GLN A 128 -24.25 -5.12 -3.51
N ASN A 129 -23.67 -4.81 -4.67
CA ASN A 129 -22.33 -5.30 -5.01
C ASN A 129 -21.25 -4.66 -4.14
N LEU A 130 -21.37 -3.36 -3.86
CA LEU A 130 -20.40 -2.63 -3.06
C LEU A 130 -20.35 -3.10 -1.61
N HIS A 131 -21.49 -3.45 -1.02
CA HIS A 131 -21.54 -3.97 0.35
C HIS A 131 -20.70 -5.26 0.49
N ARG A 132 -20.89 -6.21 -0.44
CA ARG A 132 -20.13 -7.46 -0.48
C ARG A 132 -18.64 -7.23 -0.76
N ALA A 133 -18.34 -6.30 -1.67
CA ALA A 133 -16.96 -5.96 -2.04
C ALA A 133 -16.21 -5.33 -0.87
N LEU A 134 -16.83 -4.39 -0.14
CA LEU A 134 -16.24 -3.74 1.04
C LEU A 134 -16.01 -4.71 2.19
N GLU A 135 -16.98 -5.60 2.46
CA GLU A 135 -16.82 -6.60 3.51
C GLU A 135 -15.66 -7.56 3.19
N ARG A 136 -15.55 -8.02 1.93
CA ARG A 136 -14.43 -8.84 1.48
C ARG A 136 -13.10 -8.08 1.58
N HIS A 137 -13.07 -6.83 1.11
CA HIS A 137 -11.87 -5.99 1.14
C HIS A 137 -11.36 -5.81 2.58
N ASN A 138 -12.24 -5.52 3.54
CA ASN A 138 -11.85 -5.32 4.93
C ASN A 138 -11.19 -6.57 5.54
N ARG A 139 -11.71 -7.77 5.23
CA ARG A 139 -11.12 -9.03 5.68
C ARG A 139 -9.75 -9.25 5.04
N LEU A 140 -9.67 -9.14 3.71
CA LEU A 140 -8.44 -9.39 2.96
C LEU A 140 -7.31 -8.42 3.33
N VAL A 141 -7.61 -7.13 3.46
CA VAL A 141 -6.62 -6.12 3.89
C VAL A 141 -6.02 -6.47 5.24
N THR A 142 -6.87 -6.87 6.20
CA THR A 142 -6.43 -7.22 7.55
C THR A 142 -5.49 -8.43 7.50
N ASP A 143 -5.87 -9.48 6.78
CA ASP A 143 -5.08 -10.70 6.67
C ASP A 143 -3.75 -10.48 5.93
N ASP A 144 -3.78 -9.74 4.81
CA ASP A 144 -2.61 -9.44 3.99
C ASP A 144 -1.60 -8.58 4.76
N ILE A 145 -2.05 -7.51 5.42
CA ILE A 145 -1.17 -6.64 6.22
C ILE A 145 -0.60 -7.40 7.42
N THR A 146 -1.43 -8.18 8.12
CA THR A 146 -0.97 -8.97 9.26
C THR A 146 0.09 -9.98 8.84
N THR A 147 -0.13 -10.65 7.71
CA THR A 147 0.83 -11.61 7.15
C THR A 147 2.14 -10.92 6.75
N ALA A 148 2.07 -9.77 6.08
CA ALA A 148 3.26 -9.00 5.70
C ALA A 148 4.05 -8.51 6.91
N LEU A 149 3.38 -8.03 7.97
CA LEU A 149 4.05 -7.61 9.20
C LEU A 149 4.75 -8.76 9.92
N ILE A 150 4.09 -9.93 10.00
CA ILE A 150 4.69 -11.14 10.57
C ILE A 150 5.93 -11.56 9.78
N GLU A 151 5.83 -11.58 8.45
CA GLU A 151 6.93 -12.00 7.59
C GLU A 151 8.09 -11.01 7.61
N HIS A 152 7.81 -9.71 7.59
CA HIS A 152 8.82 -8.66 7.77
C HIS A 152 9.54 -8.84 9.11
N THR A 153 8.80 -9.05 10.20
CA THR A 153 9.39 -9.24 11.53
C THR A 153 10.31 -10.46 11.57
N ARG A 154 9.88 -11.58 10.96
CA ARG A 154 10.70 -12.80 10.85
C ARG A 154 11.97 -12.56 10.04
N SER A 155 11.85 -11.92 8.88
CA SER A 155 12.98 -11.57 8.02
C SER A 155 13.96 -10.64 8.75
N SER A 156 13.47 -9.60 9.43
CA SER A 156 14.30 -8.66 10.18
C SER A 156 15.06 -9.36 11.30
N ILE A 157 14.40 -10.22 12.08
CA ILE A 157 15.09 -11.02 13.12
C ILE A 157 16.18 -11.90 12.52
N MET A 158 15.96 -12.49 11.35
CA MET A 158 16.95 -13.32 10.67
C MET A 158 18.20 -12.51 10.29
N TYR A 159 18.03 -11.34 9.64
CA TYR A 159 19.12 -10.47 9.23
C TYR A 159 19.88 -9.90 10.43
N GLU A 160 19.18 -9.42 11.45
CA GLU A 160 19.78 -8.91 12.69
C GLU A 160 20.64 -9.97 13.40
N ARG A 161 20.16 -11.22 13.45
CA ARG A 161 20.96 -12.34 13.98
C ARG A 161 22.21 -12.59 13.15
N GLN A 162 22.14 -12.43 11.83
CA GLN A 162 23.31 -12.60 10.97
C GLN A 162 24.32 -11.46 11.15
N MET A 163 23.85 -10.21 11.21
CA MET A 163 24.68 -9.05 11.52
C MET A 163 25.37 -9.19 12.88
N LEU A 164 24.64 -9.65 13.91
CA LEU A 164 25.22 -9.94 15.22
C LEU A 164 26.33 -10.98 15.14
N ARG A 165 26.14 -12.09 14.40
CA ARG A 165 27.18 -13.11 14.22
C ARG A 165 28.44 -12.56 13.55
N GLU A 166 28.29 -11.74 12.52
CA GLU A 166 29.42 -11.08 11.84
C GLU A 166 30.19 -10.16 12.81
N LEU A 167 29.48 -9.41 13.66
CA LEU A 167 30.07 -8.56 14.70
C LEU A 167 30.73 -9.37 15.83
N GLU A 168 30.12 -10.47 16.28
CA GLU A 168 30.69 -11.33 17.31
C GLU A 168 31.95 -12.03 16.81
N ALA A 169 32.02 -12.38 15.53
CA ALA A 169 33.20 -12.98 14.91
C ALA A 169 34.43 -12.04 14.89
N LEU A 170 34.25 -10.73 15.12
CA LEU A 170 35.32 -9.75 15.28
C LEU A 170 35.87 -9.65 16.71
N ARG A 171 35.09 -10.06 17.74
CA ARG A 171 35.51 -9.96 19.14
C ARG A 171 36.90 -10.54 19.42
N PRO A 172 37.26 -11.76 18.96
CA PRO A 172 38.58 -12.31 19.26
C PRO A 172 39.71 -11.47 18.63
N ASP A 173 39.53 -10.97 17.42
CA ASP A 173 40.55 -10.15 16.74
C ASP A 173 40.74 -8.80 17.43
N ILE A 174 39.66 -8.18 17.91
CA ILE A 174 39.72 -6.95 18.70
C ILE A 174 40.39 -7.22 20.05
N HIS A 175 40.05 -8.32 20.73
CA HIS A 175 40.66 -8.68 22.01
C HIS A 175 42.18 -8.95 21.87
N ASN A 176 42.59 -9.57 20.77
CA ASN A 176 44.00 -9.86 20.49
C ASN A 176 44.84 -8.61 20.22
N VAL A 177 44.24 -7.45 19.93
CA VAL A 177 44.97 -6.18 19.79
C VAL A 177 45.66 -5.75 21.09
N ASP A 178 45.11 -6.13 22.25
CA ASP A 178 45.68 -5.79 23.57
C ASP A 178 46.93 -6.61 23.94
N SER A 179 47.26 -7.63 23.14
CA SER A 179 48.47 -8.43 23.36
C SER A 179 49.73 -7.64 22.98
N LYS A 180 50.65 -7.49 23.94
CA LYS A 180 51.92 -6.75 23.75
C LYS A 180 52.63 -7.22 22.48
N ALA A 181 52.97 -6.26 21.61
CA ALA A 181 53.79 -6.52 20.43
C ALA A 181 55.12 -7.21 20.82
N PRO A 182 55.53 -8.30 20.14
CA PRO A 182 56.88 -8.82 20.29
C PRO A 182 57.89 -7.76 19.80
N PRO A 183 59.07 -7.66 20.44
CA PRO A 183 60.07 -6.68 20.05
C PRO A 183 60.47 -6.86 18.58
N PRO A 184 60.80 -5.76 17.87
CA PRO A 184 61.25 -5.85 16.48
C PRO A 184 62.46 -6.79 16.40
N LYS A 185 62.41 -7.75 15.46
CA LYS A 185 63.56 -8.65 15.23
C LYS A 185 64.75 -7.78 14.80
N PRO A 186 65.94 -7.95 15.43
CA PRO A 186 67.12 -7.24 14.98
C PRO A 186 67.44 -7.67 13.55
N ASN A 187 67.58 -6.68 12.67
CA ASN A 187 68.02 -6.90 11.30
C ASN A 187 69.41 -7.55 11.34
N GLY A 188 69.49 -8.80 10.86
CA GLY A 188 70.76 -9.43 10.48
C GLY A 188 71.16 -9.02 9.08
#